data_AF-A0AAJ0SIU2-F1
#
_entry.id   AF-A0AAJ0SIU2-F1
#
_cell.length_a   1.000
_cell.length_b   1.000
_cell.length_c   1.000
_cell.angle_alpha   90.00
_cell.angle_beta   90.00
_cell.angle_gamma   90.00
#
_symmetry.space_group_name_H-M   'P 1'
#
loop_
_entity.id
_entity.type
_entity.pdbx_description
1 polymer ?
#
loop_
_entity_poly.entity_id
_entity_poly.type
_entity_poly.pdbx_seq_one_letter_code
_entity_poly.pdbx_strand_id
1 'polypeptide(L)'
;TITLDHITRVDASSDFNGIDNVPKRAITMGVSTIMRSKRIVLMAWGQNKADIIKRTIQGDISSEVPATFLQNHANATFVLDQSAASELTRFKTPWLVGECIWTQELKSKAIVWLCQKTKQSILKLTDRDYNNNGMSDLLAQEGSAYDLNINMFNVLQHTITGWPGGKPNTDDSHRPERANPAKKRVILFSPHPDDDVISMGGTFSKLIKQGHDVHVVYQTSGNIAVTDDEALKFAEVAKDFVGDAGSGINFKSVIEFLNHKSENQIDSLEVRKLKGLIRRRESYAATRYIGLKDENTHFLDLPFYETGQVKKNPLGPED
;
A
#
# COMPACT_ATOMS: atom_id res chain seq x y z
N THR A 1 30.73 -16.67 -16.91
CA THR A 1 29.33 -16.91 -16.50
C THR A 1 29.17 -16.54 -15.04
N ILE A 2 28.06 -15.90 -14.68
CA ILE A 2 27.71 -15.54 -13.30
C ILE A 2 26.49 -16.34 -12.85
N THR A 3 26.44 -16.70 -11.57
CA THR A 3 25.24 -17.29 -10.95
C THR A 3 24.24 -16.17 -10.66
N LEU A 4 22.98 -16.35 -11.04
CA LEU A 4 21.95 -15.36 -10.79
C LEU A 4 21.50 -15.43 -9.33
N ASP A 5 21.48 -14.27 -8.67
CA ASP A 5 20.97 -14.12 -7.30
C ASP A 5 19.47 -14.48 -7.28
N HIS A 6 18.99 -14.94 -6.12
CA HIS A 6 17.57 -15.15 -5.88
C HIS A 6 16.74 -13.91 -6.22
N ILE A 7 17.18 -12.71 -5.82
CA ILE A 7 16.45 -11.46 -6.10
C ILE A 7 16.32 -11.25 -7.62
N THR A 8 17.40 -11.46 -8.37
CA THR A 8 17.37 -11.35 -9.85
C THR A 8 16.44 -12.37 -10.47
N ARG A 9 16.37 -13.59 -9.91
CA ARG A 9 15.43 -14.62 -10.38
C ARG A 9 13.98 -14.29 -10.05
N VAL A 10 13.71 -13.71 -8.88
CA VAL A 10 12.36 -13.24 -8.52
C VAL A 10 11.92 -12.11 -9.45
N ASP A 11 12.77 -11.10 -9.66
CA ASP A 11 12.47 -9.96 -10.55
C ASP A 11 12.16 -10.43 -11.99
N ALA A 12 12.88 -11.44 -12.49
CA ALA A 12 12.65 -12.00 -13.82
C ALA A 12 11.52 -13.04 -13.89
N SER A 13 11.02 -13.55 -12.76
CA SER A 13 10.11 -14.70 -12.73
C SER A 13 8.82 -14.51 -13.52
N SER A 14 8.33 -13.26 -13.60
CA SER A 14 7.15 -12.91 -14.40
C SER A 14 7.31 -13.24 -15.88
N ASP A 15 8.53 -13.08 -16.41
CA ASP A 15 8.84 -13.26 -17.83
C ASP A 15 9.05 -14.74 -18.19
N PHE A 16 9.31 -15.57 -17.17
CA PHE A 16 9.54 -17.00 -17.30
C PHE A 16 8.38 -17.86 -16.76
N ASN A 17 7.23 -17.27 -16.42
CA ASN A 17 6.07 -17.97 -15.84
C ASN A 17 6.40 -18.75 -14.56
N GLY A 18 7.25 -18.18 -13.69
CA GLY A 18 7.63 -18.78 -12.41
C GLY A 18 9.13 -18.84 -12.20
N ILE A 19 9.54 -18.81 -10.93
CA ILE A 19 10.95 -18.74 -10.54
C ILE A 19 11.76 -19.97 -10.96
N ASP A 20 11.12 -21.14 -11.02
CA ASP A 20 11.77 -22.41 -11.39
C ASP A 20 12.20 -22.45 -12.86
N ASN A 21 11.53 -21.67 -13.71
CA ASN A 21 11.83 -21.56 -15.12
C ASN A 21 12.92 -20.51 -15.42
N VAL A 22 13.30 -19.70 -14.42
CA VAL A 22 14.36 -18.70 -14.59
C VAL A 22 15.73 -19.39 -14.59
N PRO A 23 16.59 -19.15 -15.61
CA PRO A 23 17.95 -19.70 -15.63
C PRO A 23 18.71 -19.42 -14.34
N LYS A 24 19.58 -20.35 -13.94
CA LYS A 24 20.43 -20.18 -12.73
C LYS A 24 21.74 -19.43 -13.02
N ARG A 25 22.09 -19.26 -14.30
CA ARG A 25 23.36 -18.65 -14.74
C ARG A 25 23.15 -17.76 -15.95
N ALA A 26 23.97 -16.73 -16.07
CA ALA A 26 23.99 -15.81 -17.21
C ALA A 26 25.43 -15.54 -17.71
N ILE A 27 25.54 -15.10 -18.95
CA ILE A 27 26.77 -14.51 -19.50
C ILE A 27 26.54 -12.99 -19.52
N THR A 28 27.45 -12.23 -18.93
CA THR A 28 27.33 -10.77 -18.82
C THR A 28 28.68 -10.11 -19.06
N MET A 29 28.67 -8.83 -19.42
CA MET A 29 29.87 -8.02 -19.50
C MET A 29 30.43 -7.76 -18.10
N GLY A 30 31.76 -7.72 -17.98
CA GLY A 30 32.41 -7.30 -16.75
C GLY A 30 32.28 -5.78 -16.52
N VAL A 31 32.27 -5.37 -15.26
CA VAL A 31 32.25 -3.95 -14.86
C VAL A 31 33.41 -3.17 -15.49
N SER A 32 34.60 -3.77 -15.56
CA SER A 32 35.78 -3.15 -16.20
C SER A 32 35.54 -2.79 -17.65
N THR A 33 34.74 -3.57 -18.39
CA THR A 33 34.37 -3.29 -19.77
C THR A 33 33.42 -2.11 -19.85
N ILE A 34 32.43 -2.04 -18.95
CA ILE A 34 31.50 -0.91 -18.86
C ILE A 34 32.27 0.38 -18.56
N MET A 35 33.21 0.35 -17.62
CA MET A 35 34.03 1.50 -17.21
C MET A 35 35.00 2.02 -18.30
N ARG A 36 35.27 1.25 -19.37
CA ARG A 36 36.06 1.72 -20.53
C ARG A 36 35.23 2.53 -21.54
N SER A 37 33.92 2.62 -21.35
CA SER A 37 33.03 3.37 -22.25
C SER A 37 33.35 4.87 -22.21
N LYS A 38 33.15 5.60 -23.31
CA LYS A 38 33.36 7.06 -23.33
C LYS A 38 32.31 7.84 -22.53
N ARG A 39 31.12 7.25 -22.39
CA ARG A 39 29.96 7.78 -21.68
C ARG A 39 29.13 6.63 -21.15
N ILE A 40 28.62 6.77 -19.94
CA ILE A 40 27.72 5.81 -19.30
C ILE A 40 26.42 6.54 -18.96
N VAL A 41 25.28 5.93 -19.30
CA VAL A 41 23.97 6.41 -18.88
C VAL A 41 23.29 5.28 -18.12
N LEU A 42 23.04 5.47 -16.83
CA LEU A 42 22.28 4.54 -16.00
C LEU A 42 20.87 5.10 -15.81
N MET A 43 19.87 4.25 -16.00
CA MET A 43 18.47 4.65 -15.84
C MET A 43 17.78 3.75 -14.82
N ALA A 44 16.94 4.33 -13.97
CA ALA A 44 16.15 3.57 -12.99
C ALA A 44 14.81 4.25 -12.71
N TRP A 45 13.79 3.43 -12.52
CA TRP A 45 12.42 3.85 -12.26
C TRP A 45 11.81 3.02 -11.14
N GLY A 46 10.88 3.62 -10.41
CA GLY A 46 10.10 2.96 -9.38
C GLY A 46 10.74 2.97 -7.99
N GLN A 47 9.87 2.93 -6.97
CA GLN A 47 10.24 3.01 -5.56
C GLN A 47 11.16 1.86 -5.11
N ASN A 48 10.98 0.67 -5.69
CA ASN A 48 11.78 -0.52 -5.38
C ASN A 48 13.28 -0.35 -5.70
N LYS A 49 13.66 0.65 -6.51
CA LYS A 49 15.06 0.94 -6.82
C LYS A 49 15.65 2.06 -5.95
N ALA A 50 14.86 2.71 -5.09
CA ALA A 50 15.30 3.88 -4.34
C ALA A 50 16.51 3.61 -3.42
N ASP A 51 16.46 2.53 -2.64
CA ASP A 51 17.55 2.17 -1.72
C ASP A 51 18.86 1.84 -2.45
N ILE A 52 18.78 1.07 -3.55
CA ILE A 52 19.98 0.69 -4.30
C ILE A 52 20.57 1.88 -5.06
N ILE A 53 19.75 2.80 -5.54
CA ILE A 53 20.20 4.05 -6.16
C ILE A 53 20.91 4.94 -5.15
N LYS A 54 20.38 5.08 -3.94
CA LYS A 54 21.06 5.78 -2.85
C LYS A 54 22.42 5.18 -2.55
N ARG A 55 22.51 3.86 -2.37
CA ARG A 55 23.79 3.16 -2.16
C ARG A 55 24.74 3.37 -3.33
N THR A 56 24.24 3.33 -4.55
CA THR A 56 25.02 3.50 -5.78
C THR A 56 25.63 4.89 -5.91
N ILE A 57 24.88 5.94 -5.57
CA ILE A 57 25.30 7.34 -5.79
C ILE A 57 26.02 7.93 -4.57
N GLN A 58 25.61 7.56 -3.35
CA GLN A 58 26.04 8.21 -2.10
C GLN A 58 26.73 7.26 -1.11
N GLY A 59 26.74 5.96 -1.38
CA GLY A 59 27.41 4.96 -0.55
C GLY A 59 28.86 4.72 -0.96
N ASP A 60 29.58 3.97 -0.14
CA ASP A 60 30.96 3.58 -0.41
C ASP A 60 31.07 2.69 -1.65
N ILE A 61 32.18 2.85 -2.38
CA ILE A 61 32.48 2.01 -3.53
C ILE A 61 32.76 0.59 -3.06
N SER A 62 31.93 -0.36 -3.51
CA SER A 62 32.00 -1.76 -3.09
C SER A 62 31.66 -2.71 -4.23
N SER A 63 32.34 -3.86 -4.24
CA SER A 63 32.06 -4.96 -5.17
C SER A 63 30.69 -5.61 -4.95
N GLU A 64 30.09 -5.44 -3.76
CA GLU A 64 28.74 -5.92 -3.47
C GLU A 64 27.67 -5.15 -4.24
N VAL A 65 27.93 -3.88 -4.57
CA VAL A 65 27.07 -3.05 -5.41
C VAL A 65 27.90 -2.54 -6.58
N PRO A 66 28.04 -3.33 -7.67
CA PRO A 66 28.91 -2.98 -8.78
C PRO A 66 28.62 -1.62 -9.44
N ALA A 67 27.39 -1.13 -9.35
CA ALA A 67 27.04 0.19 -9.87
C ALA A 67 27.76 1.34 -9.14
N THR A 68 28.25 1.14 -7.91
CA THR A 68 29.04 2.15 -7.16
C THR A 68 30.34 2.51 -7.87
N PHE A 69 30.93 1.60 -8.66
CA PHE A 69 32.13 1.90 -9.44
C PHE A 69 31.89 3.03 -10.47
N LEU A 70 30.64 3.27 -10.88
CA LEU A 70 30.29 4.36 -11.77
C LEU A 70 30.59 5.74 -11.19
N GLN A 71 30.70 5.87 -9.85
CA GLN A 71 31.11 7.11 -9.19
C GLN A 71 32.51 7.58 -9.64
N ASN A 72 33.38 6.65 -10.04
CA ASN A 72 34.74 6.95 -10.53
C ASN A 72 34.79 7.29 -12.02
N HIS A 73 33.67 7.20 -12.74
CA HIS A 73 33.66 7.42 -14.18
C HIS A 73 33.43 8.92 -14.49
N ALA A 74 34.38 9.53 -15.21
CA ALA A 74 34.37 10.97 -15.50
C ALA A 74 33.14 11.47 -16.31
N ASN A 75 32.45 10.58 -17.02
CA ASN A 75 31.28 10.91 -17.85
C ASN A 75 30.13 9.92 -17.65
N ALA A 76 29.63 9.83 -16.42
CA ALA A 76 28.43 9.05 -16.08
C ALA A 76 27.22 9.97 -15.86
N THR A 77 26.05 9.55 -16.33
CA THR A 77 24.78 10.25 -16.14
C THR A 77 23.75 9.28 -15.56
N PHE A 78 23.08 9.69 -14.48
CA PHE A 78 21.98 8.94 -13.87
C PHE A 78 20.66 9.61 -14.24
N VAL A 79 19.74 8.86 -14.84
CA VAL A 79 18.40 9.32 -15.20
C VAL A 79 17.40 8.57 -14.34
N LEU A 80 16.73 9.28 -13.45
CA LEU A 80 15.87 8.70 -12.41
C LEU A 80 14.49 9.35 -12.46
N ASP A 81 13.44 8.58 -12.15
CA ASP A 81 12.16 9.16 -11.76
C ASP A 81 12.17 9.60 -10.29
N GLN A 82 11.10 10.29 -9.89
CA GLN A 82 10.99 10.86 -8.55
C GLN A 82 10.92 9.77 -7.47
N SER A 83 10.32 8.61 -7.77
CA SER A 83 10.24 7.47 -6.85
C SER A 83 11.59 6.80 -6.62
N ALA A 84 12.37 6.52 -7.67
CA ALA A 84 13.72 5.96 -7.54
C ALA A 84 14.72 6.94 -6.92
N ALA A 85 14.49 8.25 -7.05
CA ALA A 85 15.31 9.28 -6.40
C ALA A 85 14.91 9.58 -4.95
N SER A 86 13.78 9.04 -4.46
CA SER A 86 13.15 9.45 -3.19
C SER A 86 14.04 9.30 -1.95
N GLU A 87 14.98 8.35 -1.98
CA GLU A 87 15.89 8.04 -0.86
C GLU A 87 17.22 8.82 -0.88
N LEU A 88 17.53 9.51 -1.99
CA LEU A 88 18.71 10.36 -2.08
C LEU A 88 18.60 11.54 -1.11
N THR A 89 19.70 11.91 -0.45
CA THR A 89 19.73 12.99 0.55
C THR A 89 19.07 14.28 0.05
N ARG A 90 19.28 14.64 -1.21
CA ARG A 90 18.69 15.86 -1.81
C ARG A 90 17.15 15.85 -1.88
N PHE A 91 16.51 14.68 -1.95
CA PHE A 91 15.05 14.57 -1.97
C PHE A 91 14.48 14.16 -0.61
N LYS A 92 15.16 13.27 0.11
CA LYS A 92 14.73 12.79 1.42
C LYS A 92 14.90 13.86 2.50
N THR A 93 16.03 14.56 2.51
CA THR A 93 16.43 15.54 3.52
C THR A 93 17.13 16.74 2.86
N PRO A 94 16.42 17.51 2.01
CA PRO A 94 17.01 18.59 1.20
C PRO A 94 17.77 19.64 2.03
N TRP A 95 17.29 19.91 3.26
CA TRP A 95 17.89 20.86 4.21
C TRP A 95 19.32 20.50 4.65
N LEU A 96 19.77 19.25 4.43
CA LEU A 96 21.16 18.86 4.72
C LEU A 96 22.13 19.20 3.58
N VAL A 97 21.62 19.53 2.40
CA VAL A 97 22.42 19.71 1.19
C VAL A 97 22.54 21.18 0.80
N GLY A 98 21.49 21.97 1.02
CA GLY A 98 21.49 23.40 0.73
C GLY A 98 20.18 24.07 1.12
N GLU A 99 20.03 25.32 0.70
CA GLU A 99 18.84 26.13 0.96
C GLU A 99 17.57 25.46 0.42
N CYS A 100 16.49 25.56 1.18
CA CYS A 100 15.20 25.01 0.79
C CYS A 100 14.06 25.97 1.12
N ILE A 101 13.00 25.89 0.33
CA ILE A 101 11.76 26.62 0.58
C ILE A 101 10.96 25.81 1.61
N TRP A 102 10.82 26.34 2.82
CA TRP A 102 10.12 25.68 3.93
C TRP A 102 8.60 25.73 3.77
N THR A 103 8.06 24.83 2.94
CA THR A 103 6.62 24.55 2.89
C THR A 103 6.16 23.83 4.16
N GLN A 104 4.85 23.86 4.47
CA GLN A 104 4.31 23.13 5.63
C GLN A 104 4.62 21.63 5.57
N GLU A 105 4.50 21.02 4.38
CA GLU A 105 4.85 19.61 4.16
C GLU A 105 6.34 19.34 4.45
N LEU A 106 7.24 20.23 4.00
CA LEU A 106 8.67 20.07 4.24
C LEU A 106 9.02 20.23 5.73
N LYS A 107 8.38 21.19 6.42
CA LYS A 107 8.50 21.36 7.87
C LYS A 107 8.06 20.10 8.61
N SER A 108 6.88 19.56 8.29
CA SER A 108 6.39 18.31 8.89
C SER A 108 7.37 17.15 8.65
N LYS A 109 7.86 17.00 7.43
CA LYS A 109 8.84 15.96 7.07
C LYS A 109 10.14 16.11 7.88
N ALA A 110 10.66 17.33 8.00
CA ALA A 110 11.90 17.64 8.70
C ALA A 110 11.80 17.37 10.21
N ILE A 111 10.71 17.81 10.84
CA ILE A 111 10.48 17.61 12.28
C ILE A 111 10.28 16.13 12.59
N VAL A 112 9.49 15.40 11.80
CA VAL A 112 9.30 13.94 11.97
C VAL A 112 10.64 13.21 11.83
N TRP A 113 11.43 13.57 10.82
CA TRP A 113 12.78 13.01 10.65
C TRP A 113 13.68 13.33 11.84
N LEU A 114 13.62 14.55 12.38
CA LEU A 114 14.40 14.96 13.54
C LEU A 114 14.01 14.16 14.79
N CYS A 115 12.71 14.01 15.05
CA CYS A 115 12.18 13.16 16.13
C CYS A 115 12.67 11.71 16.02
N GLN A 116 12.66 11.13 14.83
CA GLN A 116 13.17 9.77 14.60
C GLN A 116 14.67 9.68 14.85
N LYS A 117 15.44 10.69 14.42
CA LYS A 117 16.90 10.74 14.59
C LYS A 117 17.32 10.94 16.04
N THR A 118 16.65 11.81 16.78
CA THR A 118 16.95 12.10 18.20
C THR A 118 16.25 11.14 19.16
N LYS A 119 15.26 10.37 18.69
CA LYS A 119 14.36 9.54 19.49
C LYS A 119 13.59 10.34 20.55
N GLN A 120 13.25 11.57 20.23
CA GLN A 120 12.49 12.46 21.11
C GLN A 120 11.13 12.81 20.50
N SER A 121 10.14 13.09 21.35
CA SER A 121 8.85 13.63 20.92
C SER A 121 9.00 15.07 20.45
N ILE A 122 8.09 15.53 19.58
CA ILE A 122 8.10 16.89 19.00
C ILE A 122 8.30 17.97 20.06
N LEU A 123 7.52 17.95 21.15
CA LEU A 123 7.59 18.94 22.22
C LEU A 123 8.89 18.94 23.05
N LYS A 124 9.77 17.95 22.87
CA LYS A 124 11.05 17.86 23.59
C LYS A 124 12.24 18.34 22.76
N LEU A 125 12.05 18.58 21.46
CA LEU A 125 13.11 19.06 20.59
C LEU A 125 13.56 20.47 21.01
N THR A 126 14.86 20.68 21.06
CA THR A 126 15.47 21.96 21.44
C THR A 126 16.08 22.67 20.24
N ASP A 127 16.37 23.97 20.36
CA ASP A 127 17.07 24.73 19.31
C ASP A 127 18.39 24.05 18.91
N ARG A 128 19.07 23.43 19.88
CA ARG A 128 20.31 22.68 19.62
C ARG A 128 20.09 21.49 18.71
N ASP A 129 18.94 20.80 18.82
CA ASP A 129 18.63 19.65 17.97
C ASP A 129 18.43 20.07 16.53
N TYR A 130 17.68 21.15 16.28
CA TYR A 130 17.50 21.70 14.93
C TYR A 130 18.82 22.20 14.34
N ASN A 131 19.59 22.99 15.09
CA ASN A 131 20.86 23.55 14.64
C ASN A 131 21.90 22.46 14.30
N ASN A 132 22.05 21.44 15.15
CA ASN A 132 22.99 20.34 14.91
C ASN A 132 22.61 19.44 13.73
N ASN A 133 21.41 19.62 13.17
CA ASN A 133 20.87 18.79 12.09
C ASN A 133 20.52 19.60 10.84
N GLY A 134 21.15 20.75 10.63
CA GLY A 134 21.04 21.53 9.39
C GLY A 134 19.71 22.24 9.21
N MET A 135 19.01 22.56 10.30
CA MET A 135 17.72 23.26 10.28
C MET A 135 17.79 24.65 10.92
N SER A 136 18.98 25.26 10.94
CA SER A 136 19.17 26.63 11.45
C SER A 136 18.32 27.65 10.68
N ASP A 137 18.20 27.49 9.36
CA ASP A 137 17.38 28.36 8.51
C ASP A 137 15.89 28.28 8.87
N LEU A 138 15.41 27.09 9.23
CA LEU A 138 14.03 26.88 9.67
C LEU A 138 13.75 27.61 10.98
N LEU A 139 14.68 27.50 11.95
CA LEU A 139 14.57 28.23 13.21
C LEU A 139 14.62 29.74 12.99
N ALA A 140 15.50 30.22 12.11
CA ALA A 140 15.60 31.64 11.80
C ALA A 140 14.29 32.21 11.20
N GLN A 141 13.57 31.41 10.40
CA GLN A 141 12.29 31.81 9.82
C GLN A 141 11.13 31.77 10.82
N GLU A 142 11.10 30.77 11.70
CA GLU A 142 9.94 30.51 12.60
C GLU A 142 10.15 31.03 14.04
N GLY A 143 11.35 31.49 14.37
CA GLY A 143 11.70 32.09 15.66
C GLY A 143 12.42 31.12 16.59
N SER A 144 11.69 30.17 17.18
CA SER A 144 12.22 29.24 18.19
C SER A 144 11.76 27.80 17.97
N ALA A 145 12.49 26.82 18.51
CA ALA A 145 12.02 25.44 18.51
C ALA A 145 10.72 25.30 19.30
N TYR A 146 10.52 26.10 20.35
CA TYR A 146 9.31 26.05 21.16
C TYR A 146 8.05 26.33 20.33
N ASP A 147 8.04 27.45 19.59
CA ASP A 147 6.89 27.86 18.77
C ASP A 147 6.66 26.88 17.62
N LEU A 148 7.75 26.45 16.97
CA LEU A 148 7.72 25.48 15.88
C LEU A 148 7.14 24.12 16.34
N ASN A 149 7.57 23.64 17.50
CA ASN A 149 7.11 22.38 18.08
C ASN A 149 5.63 22.46 18.46
N ILE A 150 5.17 23.58 19.03
CA ILE A 150 3.75 23.79 19.36
C ILE A 150 2.91 23.82 18.08
N ASN A 151 3.36 24.55 17.06
CA ASN A 151 2.66 24.60 15.78
C ASN A 151 2.52 23.19 15.19
N MET A 152 3.61 22.44 15.09
CA MET A 152 3.59 21.08 14.55
C MET A 152 2.74 20.12 15.41
N PHE A 153 2.80 20.27 16.74
CA PHE A 153 1.96 19.50 17.64
C PHE A 153 0.47 19.78 17.41
N ASN A 154 0.09 21.06 17.26
CA ASN A 154 -1.28 21.46 16.98
C ASN A 154 -1.74 20.93 15.62
N VAL A 155 -0.90 20.99 14.58
CA VAL A 155 -1.20 20.39 13.27
C VAL A 155 -1.57 18.91 13.42
N LEU A 156 -0.75 18.12 14.11
CA LEU A 156 -1.04 16.71 14.35
C LEU A 156 -2.28 16.49 15.22
N GLN A 157 -2.43 17.25 16.30
CA GLN A 157 -3.60 17.18 17.17
C GLN A 157 -4.90 17.44 16.38
N HIS A 158 -4.89 18.44 15.49
CA HIS A 158 -6.04 18.82 14.67
C HIS A 158 -6.41 17.75 13.64
N THR A 159 -5.51 16.83 13.29
CA THR A 159 -5.88 15.65 12.47
C THR A 159 -6.66 14.58 13.23
N ILE A 160 -6.61 14.59 14.57
CA ILE A 160 -7.24 13.57 15.40
C ILE A 160 -8.66 14.03 15.75
N THR A 161 -9.66 13.28 15.31
CA THR A 161 -11.06 13.57 15.65
C THR A 161 -11.83 12.30 16.02
N GLY A 162 -12.63 12.39 17.08
CA GLY A 162 -13.66 11.38 17.40
C GLY A 162 -14.96 11.56 16.61
N TRP A 163 -15.02 12.56 15.72
CA TRP A 163 -16.17 12.92 14.89
C TRP A 163 -15.75 12.93 13.41
N PRO A 164 -15.62 11.75 12.78
CA PRO A 164 -15.09 11.63 11.42
C PRO A 164 -15.98 12.31 10.36
N GLY A 165 -17.29 12.36 10.57
CA GLY A 165 -18.21 13.10 9.69
C GLY A 165 -18.48 14.54 10.12
N GLY A 166 -17.64 15.11 10.99
CA GLY A 166 -17.83 16.43 11.58
C GLY A 166 -18.84 16.43 12.74
N LYS A 167 -18.78 17.46 13.58
CA LYS A 167 -19.69 17.63 14.73
C LYS A 167 -20.58 18.86 14.50
N PRO A 168 -21.91 18.70 14.42
CA PRO A 168 -22.81 19.83 14.21
C PRO A 168 -22.88 20.73 15.46
N ASN A 169 -23.17 22.01 15.25
CA ASN A 169 -23.40 23.02 16.30
C ASN A 169 -22.23 23.17 17.29
N THR A 170 -21.00 22.93 16.84
CA THR A 170 -19.78 23.15 17.62
C THR A 170 -18.73 23.81 16.75
N ASP A 171 -17.80 24.51 17.39
CA ASP A 171 -16.63 25.06 16.70
C ASP A 171 -15.83 23.96 15.98
N ASP A 172 -15.64 24.15 14.68
CA ASP A 172 -14.92 23.27 13.77
C ASP A 172 -13.68 23.94 13.16
N SER A 173 -13.28 25.12 13.63
CA SER A 173 -12.15 25.91 13.09
C SER A 173 -10.84 25.12 12.94
N HIS A 174 -10.64 24.13 13.80
CA HIS A 174 -9.43 23.30 13.85
C HIS A 174 -9.71 21.80 13.68
N ARG A 175 -10.90 21.44 13.16
CA ARG A 175 -11.25 20.04 12.88
C ARG A 175 -10.92 19.71 11.42
N PRO A 176 -10.57 18.45 11.13
CA PRO A 176 -10.16 18.07 9.78
C PRO A 176 -11.37 18.03 8.83
N GLU A 177 -12.58 17.82 9.36
CA GLU A 177 -13.81 17.72 8.59
C GLU A 177 -14.77 18.87 8.91
N ARG A 178 -15.35 19.45 7.86
CA ARG A 178 -16.33 20.55 7.91
C ARG A 178 -17.57 20.22 8.75
N ALA A 179 -18.14 21.19 9.47
CA ALA A 179 -19.39 21.01 10.22
C ALA A 179 -20.61 20.85 9.30
N ASN A 180 -20.65 21.59 8.18
CA ASN A 180 -21.80 21.62 7.27
C ASN A 180 -21.53 20.88 5.94
N PRO A 181 -22.46 20.03 5.46
CA PRO A 181 -23.74 19.68 6.10
C PRO A 181 -23.55 18.78 7.34
N ALA A 182 -24.49 18.87 8.28
CA ALA A 182 -24.47 18.09 9.53
C ALA A 182 -24.56 16.58 9.29
N LYS A 183 -25.33 16.16 8.28
CA LYS A 183 -25.38 14.79 7.78
C LYS A 183 -24.72 14.74 6.41
N LYS A 184 -23.73 13.87 6.25
CA LYS A 184 -22.96 13.72 5.02
C LYS A 184 -23.30 12.40 4.35
N ARG A 185 -23.09 12.36 3.04
CA ARG A 185 -23.01 11.12 2.28
C ARG A 185 -21.57 10.65 2.29
N VAL A 186 -21.36 9.38 2.65
CA VAL A 186 -20.03 8.78 2.78
C VAL A 186 -20.00 7.50 1.97
N ILE A 187 -18.97 7.34 1.15
CA ILE A 187 -18.71 6.11 0.40
C ILE A 187 -17.42 5.51 0.97
N LEU A 188 -17.51 4.26 1.41
CA LEU A 188 -16.39 3.47 1.92
C LEU A 188 -16.00 2.44 0.88
N PHE A 189 -14.76 2.52 0.40
CA PHE A 189 -14.20 1.50 -0.47
C PHE A 189 -13.47 0.47 0.38
N SER A 190 -13.90 -0.79 0.27
CA SER A 190 -13.27 -1.94 0.92
C SER A 190 -12.64 -2.80 -0.16
N PRO A 191 -11.32 -2.69 -0.40
CA PRO A 191 -10.65 -3.47 -1.43
C PRO A 191 -10.93 -4.97 -1.29
N HIS A 192 -10.73 -5.52 -0.08
CA HIS A 192 -11.15 -6.86 0.28
C HIS A 192 -12.40 -6.83 1.20
N PRO A 193 -13.29 -7.85 1.18
CA PRO A 193 -14.55 -7.86 1.95
C PRO A 193 -14.50 -7.90 3.50
N ASP A 194 -13.36 -7.59 4.10
CA ASP A 194 -13.09 -7.51 5.54
C ASP A 194 -12.28 -6.27 5.95
N ASP A 195 -11.68 -5.55 4.98
CA ASP A 195 -10.84 -4.37 5.21
C ASP A 195 -11.61 -3.23 5.90
N ASP A 196 -12.89 -3.08 5.58
CA ASP A 196 -13.80 -2.12 6.20
C ASP A 196 -13.95 -2.35 7.71
N VAL A 197 -14.00 -3.62 8.13
CA VAL A 197 -14.09 -4.02 9.54
C VAL A 197 -12.73 -3.95 10.22
N ILE A 198 -11.69 -4.53 9.61
CA ILE A 198 -10.34 -4.66 10.19
C ILE A 198 -9.64 -3.30 10.29
N SER A 199 -9.72 -2.49 9.25
CA SER A 199 -8.94 -1.25 9.16
C SER A 199 -9.67 -0.04 9.74
N MET A 200 -10.99 0.05 9.51
CA MET A 200 -11.75 1.25 9.86
C MET A 200 -13.12 0.98 10.50
N GLY A 201 -13.36 -0.20 11.04
CA GLY A 201 -14.66 -0.60 11.59
C GLY A 201 -15.18 0.34 12.69
N GLY A 202 -14.27 0.91 13.49
CA GLY A 202 -14.61 1.93 14.50
C GLY A 202 -15.14 3.23 13.87
N THR A 203 -14.45 3.75 12.86
CA THR A 203 -14.88 4.93 12.10
C THR A 203 -16.18 4.66 11.35
N PHE A 204 -16.29 3.51 10.70
CA PHE A 204 -17.49 3.06 9.98
C PHE A 204 -18.72 3.02 10.91
N SER A 205 -18.61 2.32 12.05
CA SER A 205 -19.68 2.27 13.05
C SER A 205 -20.03 3.66 13.59
N LYS A 206 -19.03 4.54 13.80
CA LYS A 206 -19.25 5.89 14.29
C LYS A 206 -20.04 6.74 13.30
N LEU A 207 -19.74 6.64 12.00
CA LEU A 207 -20.43 7.37 10.95
C LEU A 207 -21.92 6.98 10.86
N ILE A 208 -22.22 5.67 10.95
CA ILE A 208 -23.60 5.18 10.98
C ILE A 208 -24.32 5.68 12.24
N LYS A 209 -23.69 5.57 13.41
CA LYS A 209 -24.26 6.05 14.69
C LYS A 209 -24.51 7.57 14.71
N GLN A 210 -23.75 8.33 13.93
CA GLN A 210 -23.96 9.77 13.74
C GLN A 210 -25.10 10.10 12.75
N GLY A 211 -25.70 9.08 12.11
CA GLY A 211 -26.81 9.23 11.19
C GLY A 211 -26.41 9.76 9.82
N HIS A 212 -25.16 9.54 9.40
CA HIS A 212 -24.70 9.82 8.04
C HIS A 212 -25.27 8.80 7.05
N ASP A 213 -25.37 9.21 5.79
CA ASP A 213 -25.77 8.36 4.67
C ASP A 213 -24.53 7.61 4.17
N VAL A 214 -24.25 6.47 4.81
CA VAL A 214 -23.05 5.67 4.55
C VAL A 214 -23.36 4.59 3.52
N HIS A 215 -22.46 4.38 2.58
CA HIS A 215 -22.45 3.24 1.67
C HIS A 215 -21.09 2.54 1.74
N VAL A 216 -21.08 1.21 1.67
CA VAL A 216 -19.85 0.43 1.53
C VAL A 216 -19.82 -0.24 0.16
N VAL A 217 -18.67 -0.22 -0.47
CA VAL A 217 -18.43 -0.74 -1.81
C VAL A 217 -17.26 -1.73 -1.73
N TYR A 218 -17.57 -3.01 -1.89
CA TYR A 218 -16.59 -4.09 -1.93
C TYR A 218 -16.07 -4.25 -3.36
N GLN A 219 -14.75 -4.15 -3.53
CA GLN A 219 -14.12 -4.15 -4.85
C GLN A 219 -13.87 -5.56 -5.39
N THR A 220 -13.58 -6.52 -4.52
CA THR A 220 -13.30 -7.92 -4.88
C THR A 220 -14.37 -8.86 -4.32
N SER A 221 -14.55 -10.04 -4.92
CA SER A 221 -15.49 -11.02 -4.36
C SER A 221 -14.96 -11.71 -3.09
N GLY A 222 -13.67 -11.57 -2.78
CA GLY A 222 -12.98 -12.24 -1.68
C GLY A 222 -13.02 -13.77 -1.72
N ASN A 223 -13.21 -14.36 -2.91
CA ASN A 223 -13.30 -15.82 -3.08
C ASN A 223 -11.99 -16.54 -2.70
N ILE A 224 -10.84 -15.93 -2.93
CA ILE A 224 -9.52 -16.51 -2.61
C ILE A 224 -9.34 -16.68 -1.08
N ALA A 225 -9.98 -15.83 -0.27
CA ALA A 225 -9.80 -15.84 1.19
C ALA A 225 -10.66 -16.88 1.91
N VAL A 226 -11.62 -17.53 1.23
CA VAL A 226 -12.45 -18.59 1.84
C VAL A 226 -11.73 -19.93 1.70
N THR A 227 -11.60 -20.65 2.80
CA THR A 227 -10.90 -21.93 2.84
C THR A 227 -11.71 -23.02 2.11
N ASP A 228 -11.00 -24.04 1.63
CA ASP A 228 -11.65 -25.18 0.96
C ASP A 228 -12.57 -25.95 1.93
N ASP A 229 -12.19 -26.08 3.20
CA ASP A 229 -13.00 -26.74 4.24
C ASP A 229 -14.32 -26.02 4.50
N GLU A 230 -14.29 -24.68 4.54
CA GLU A 230 -15.47 -23.86 4.74
C GLU A 230 -16.39 -23.95 3.52
N ALA A 231 -15.82 -23.85 2.31
CA ALA A 231 -16.56 -24.04 1.08
C ALA A 231 -17.21 -25.44 0.99
N LEU A 232 -16.49 -26.49 1.40
CA LEU A 232 -16.98 -27.87 1.44
C LEU A 232 -18.19 -27.99 2.36
N LYS A 233 -18.08 -27.48 3.59
CA LYS A 233 -19.18 -27.49 4.56
C LYS A 233 -20.44 -26.81 4.01
N PHE A 234 -20.31 -25.63 3.40
CA PHE A 234 -21.45 -24.93 2.81
C PHE A 234 -22.00 -25.67 1.58
N ALA A 235 -21.16 -26.31 0.77
CA ALA A 235 -21.58 -27.11 -0.38
C ALA A 235 -22.38 -28.35 0.04
N GLU A 236 -21.94 -29.07 1.07
CA GLU A 236 -22.62 -30.24 1.61
C GLU A 236 -24.01 -29.86 2.15
N VAL A 237 -24.09 -28.82 2.97
CA VAL A 237 -25.37 -28.32 3.48
C VAL A 237 -26.30 -27.91 2.33
N ALA A 238 -25.80 -27.16 1.35
CA ALA A 238 -26.61 -26.72 0.21
C ALA A 238 -27.12 -27.90 -0.63
N LYS A 239 -26.29 -28.93 -0.84
CA LYS A 239 -26.66 -30.15 -1.55
C LYS A 239 -27.77 -30.91 -0.84
N ASP A 240 -27.69 -31.05 0.48
CA ASP A 240 -28.71 -31.75 1.27
C ASP A 240 -30.08 -31.05 1.20
N PHE A 241 -30.09 -29.71 1.06
CA PHE A 241 -31.32 -28.93 0.92
C PHE A 241 -31.89 -28.90 -0.51
N VAL A 242 -31.05 -28.78 -1.53
CA VAL A 242 -31.49 -28.57 -2.93
C VAL A 242 -31.62 -29.90 -3.69
N GLY A 243 -30.93 -30.95 -3.26
CA GLY A 243 -30.80 -32.20 -4.01
C GLY A 243 -30.10 -31.99 -5.36
N ASP A 244 -30.43 -32.83 -6.34
CA ASP A 244 -29.89 -32.74 -7.71
C ASP A 244 -30.68 -31.75 -8.61
N ALA A 245 -31.68 -31.05 -8.06
CA ALA A 245 -32.49 -30.11 -8.82
C ALA A 245 -31.68 -28.85 -9.18
N GLY A 246 -31.69 -28.49 -10.46
CA GLY A 246 -30.82 -27.49 -11.06
C GLY A 246 -30.82 -26.13 -10.35
N SER A 247 -29.83 -25.92 -9.50
CA SER A 247 -29.40 -24.60 -9.08
C SER A 247 -28.26 -24.12 -9.99
N GLY A 248 -27.97 -22.82 -9.99
CA GLY A 248 -26.89 -22.24 -10.80
C GLY A 248 -25.47 -22.73 -10.43
N ILE A 249 -25.33 -23.55 -9.38
CA ILE A 249 -24.08 -24.16 -8.93
C ILE A 249 -24.29 -25.67 -8.81
N ASN A 250 -23.45 -26.46 -9.47
CA ASN A 250 -23.44 -27.91 -9.29
C ASN A 250 -22.65 -28.27 -8.02
N PHE A 251 -23.34 -28.41 -6.89
CA PHE A 251 -22.71 -28.72 -5.61
C PHE A 251 -22.02 -30.09 -5.59
N LYS A 252 -22.48 -31.06 -6.37
CA LYS A 252 -21.82 -32.38 -6.47
C LYS A 252 -20.43 -32.26 -7.09
N SER A 253 -20.29 -31.50 -8.18
CA SER A 253 -18.98 -31.27 -8.79
C SER A 253 -18.06 -30.44 -7.90
N VAL A 254 -18.60 -29.49 -7.14
CA VAL A 254 -17.82 -28.70 -6.16
C VAL A 254 -17.25 -29.61 -5.06
N ILE A 255 -18.07 -30.48 -4.47
CA ILE A 255 -17.63 -31.42 -3.42
C ILE A 255 -16.59 -32.41 -3.97
N GLU A 256 -16.82 -32.98 -5.16
CA GLU A 256 -15.86 -33.88 -5.79
C GLU A 256 -14.54 -33.18 -6.09
N PHE A 257 -14.59 -31.94 -6.59
CA PHE A 257 -13.40 -31.13 -6.84
C PHE A 257 -12.61 -30.85 -5.56
N LEU A 258 -13.26 -30.35 -4.51
CA LEU A 258 -12.60 -29.98 -3.25
C LEU A 258 -11.95 -31.18 -2.56
N ASN A 259 -12.59 -32.36 -2.59
CA ASN A 259 -12.03 -33.57 -1.97
C ASN A 259 -10.79 -34.15 -2.69
N HIS A 260 -10.61 -33.85 -3.99
CA HIS A 260 -9.50 -34.37 -4.80
C HIS A 260 -8.51 -33.28 -5.22
N LYS A 261 -8.69 -32.05 -4.72
CA LYS A 261 -7.90 -30.89 -5.11
C LYS A 261 -6.46 -31.04 -4.60
N SER A 262 -5.48 -30.78 -5.47
CA SER A 262 -4.08 -30.67 -5.06
C SER A 262 -3.74 -29.24 -4.59
N GLU A 263 -2.76 -29.08 -3.70
CA GLU A 263 -2.45 -27.81 -3.00
C GLU A 263 -2.29 -26.58 -3.93
N ASN A 264 -1.92 -26.76 -5.19
CA ASN A 264 -1.68 -25.68 -6.16
C ASN A 264 -2.67 -25.65 -7.34
N GLN A 265 -3.76 -26.41 -7.26
CA GLN A 265 -4.77 -26.44 -8.32
C GLN A 265 -5.69 -25.22 -8.23
N ILE A 266 -5.90 -24.55 -9.37
CA ILE A 266 -6.80 -23.39 -9.48
C ILE A 266 -8.24 -23.83 -9.24
N ASP A 267 -8.96 -23.09 -8.40
CA ASP A 267 -10.37 -23.33 -8.13
C ASP A 267 -11.23 -23.27 -9.39
N SER A 268 -12.17 -24.22 -9.53
CA SER A 268 -13.17 -24.16 -10.60
C SER A 268 -14.04 -22.91 -10.48
N LEU A 269 -14.69 -22.52 -11.57
CA LEU A 269 -15.58 -21.36 -11.59
C LEU A 269 -16.70 -21.50 -10.54
N GLU A 270 -17.23 -22.71 -10.36
CA GLU A 270 -18.26 -23.04 -9.38
C GLU A 270 -17.76 -22.90 -7.94
N VAL A 271 -16.55 -23.37 -7.64
CA VAL A 271 -15.92 -23.22 -6.33
C VAL A 271 -15.70 -21.74 -6.02
N ARG A 272 -15.16 -20.98 -6.98
CA ARG A 272 -14.96 -19.53 -6.83
C ARG A 272 -16.26 -18.77 -6.60
N LYS A 273 -17.33 -19.13 -7.32
CA LYS A 273 -18.67 -18.57 -7.12
C LYS A 273 -19.20 -18.88 -5.72
N LEU A 274 -19.09 -20.12 -5.26
CA LEU A 274 -19.52 -20.51 -3.91
C LEU A 274 -18.76 -19.72 -2.83
N LYS A 275 -17.44 -19.70 -2.92
CA LYS A 275 -16.57 -18.94 -2.00
C LYS A 275 -16.89 -17.46 -1.99
N GLY A 276 -17.09 -16.84 -3.17
CA GLY A 276 -17.51 -15.44 -3.26
C GLY A 276 -18.88 -15.18 -2.62
N LEU A 277 -19.84 -16.10 -2.76
CA LEU A 277 -21.14 -16.00 -2.10
C LEU A 277 -21.03 -16.10 -0.58
N ILE A 278 -20.21 -17.03 -0.05
CA ILE A 278 -19.96 -17.15 1.39
C ILE A 278 -19.44 -15.81 1.93
N ARG A 279 -18.38 -15.29 1.33
CA ARG A 279 -17.77 -14.02 1.73
C ARG A 279 -18.75 -12.85 1.65
N ARG A 280 -19.54 -12.77 0.58
CA ARG A 280 -20.61 -11.76 0.44
C ARG A 280 -21.62 -11.82 1.57
N ARG A 281 -22.04 -13.02 2.00
CA ARG A 281 -22.99 -13.18 3.11
C ARG A 281 -22.38 -12.77 4.45
N GLU A 282 -21.09 -13.01 4.65
CA GLU A 282 -20.37 -12.51 5.83
C GLU A 282 -20.30 -10.99 5.85
N SER A 283 -20.00 -10.35 4.71
CA SER A 283 -19.99 -8.89 4.60
C SER A 283 -21.37 -8.30 4.93
N TYR A 284 -22.46 -8.88 4.40
CA TYR A 284 -23.82 -8.48 4.80
C TYR A 284 -24.06 -8.67 6.31
N ALA A 285 -23.60 -9.77 6.92
CA ALA A 285 -23.76 -9.98 8.35
C ALA A 285 -23.02 -8.90 9.16
N ALA A 286 -21.80 -8.54 8.74
CA ALA A 286 -21.01 -7.48 9.36
C ALA A 286 -21.67 -6.10 9.23
N THR A 287 -22.16 -5.74 8.03
CA THR A 287 -22.82 -4.45 7.79
C THR A 287 -24.14 -4.33 8.54
N ARG A 288 -24.92 -5.42 8.63
CA ARG A 288 -26.13 -5.48 9.45
C ARG A 288 -25.83 -5.32 10.94
N TYR A 289 -24.76 -5.93 11.44
CA TYR A 289 -24.36 -5.82 12.85
C TYR A 289 -24.08 -4.36 13.26
N ILE A 290 -23.46 -3.57 12.39
CA ILE A 290 -23.21 -2.14 12.63
C ILE A 290 -24.41 -1.24 12.31
N GLY A 291 -25.52 -1.80 11.83
CA GLY A 291 -26.77 -1.09 11.55
C GLY A 291 -26.87 -0.46 10.16
N LEU A 292 -26.03 -0.88 9.20
CA LEU A 292 -26.16 -0.48 7.81
C LEU A 292 -27.27 -1.29 7.13
N LYS A 293 -28.05 -0.64 6.26
CA LYS A 293 -29.05 -1.33 5.45
C LYS A 293 -28.39 -2.06 4.28
N ASP A 294 -28.97 -3.19 3.88
CA ASP A 294 -28.47 -3.98 2.74
C ASP A 294 -28.43 -3.17 1.43
N GLU A 295 -29.37 -2.24 1.22
CA GLU A 295 -29.42 -1.34 0.05
C GLU A 295 -28.18 -0.43 -0.08
N ASN A 296 -27.46 -0.22 1.02
CA ASN A 296 -26.25 0.59 1.07
C ASN A 296 -24.96 -0.25 1.01
N THR A 297 -25.08 -1.55 0.76
CA THR A 297 -23.96 -2.49 0.63
C THR A 297 -23.83 -2.93 -0.83
N HIS A 298 -22.73 -2.53 -1.46
CA HIS A 298 -22.49 -2.71 -2.90
C HIS A 298 -21.32 -3.64 -3.16
N PHE A 299 -21.41 -4.44 -4.22
CA PHE A 299 -20.35 -5.35 -4.67
C PHE A 299 -20.04 -5.04 -6.14
N LEU A 300 -18.80 -4.67 -6.43
CA LEU A 300 -18.35 -4.40 -7.80
C LEU A 300 -17.87 -5.66 -8.51
N ASP A 301 -17.31 -6.62 -7.76
CA ASP A 301 -16.71 -7.85 -8.29
C ASP A 301 -15.76 -7.56 -9.47
N LEU A 302 -14.84 -6.60 -9.30
CA LEU A 302 -14.00 -6.06 -10.37
C LEU A 302 -13.24 -7.18 -11.11
N PRO A 303 -13.42 -7.35 -12.44
CA PRO A 303 -12.82 -8.42 -13.24
C PRO A 303 -11.29 -8.52 -13.15
N PHE A 304 -10.62 -7.39 -12.92
CA PHE A 304 -9.19 -7.29 -12.66
C PHE A 304 -8.73 -8.23 -11.54
N TYR A 305 -9.55 -8.42 -10.52
CA TYR A 305 -9.28 -9.28 -9.36
C TYR A 305 -9.83 -10.71 -9.51
N GLU A 306 -10.73 -10.95 -10.47
CA GLU A 306 -11.41 -12.23 -10.66
C GLU A 306 -10.61 -13.22 -11.51
N THR A 307 -9.34 -13.42 -11.21
CA THR A 307 -8.47 -14.38 -11.93
C THR A 307 -8.47 -15.78 -11.31
N GLY A 308 -8.81 -15.88 -10.01
CA GLY A 308 -8.62 -17.12 -9.24
C GLY A 308 -7.15 -17.43 -8.95
N GLN A 309 -6.26 -16.46 -9.22
CA GLN A 309 -4.83 -16.53 -8.96
C GLN A 309 -4.40 -15.28 -8.16
N VAL A 310 -3.21 -15.32 -7.56
CA VAL A 310 -2.59 -14.13 -6.95
C VAL A 310 -2.28 -13.06 -8.01
N LYS A 311 -2.04 -13.48 -9.27
CA LYS A 311 -1.79 -12.57 -10.39
C LYS A 311 -3.11 -11.98 -10.90
N LYS A 312 -3.16 -10.66 -10.98
CA LYS A 312 -4.31 -9.88 -11.44
C LYS A 312 -4.30 -9.76 -12.97
N ASN A 313 -5.47 -9.60 -13.58
CA ASN A 313 -5.59 -9.32 -15.02
C ASN A 313 -5.02 -7.91 -15.33
N PRO A 314 -4.69 -7.57 -16.57
CA PRO A 314 -4.54 -6.17 -16.94
C PRO A 314 -5.88 -5.44 -16.80
N LEU A 315 -5.85 -4.15 -16.45
CA LEU A 315 -7.06 -3.32 -16.40
C LEU A 315 -7.72 -3.27 -17.78
N GLY A 316 -9.03 -3.51 -17.83
CA GLY A 316 -9.80 -3.55 -19.06
C GLY A 316 -11.07 -2.69 -19.02
N PRO A 317 -11.81 -2.59 -20.14
CA PRO A 317 -13.09 -1.87 -20.20
C PRO A 317 -14.21 -2.46 -19.33
N GLU A 318 -14.02 -3.66 -18.78
CA GLU A 318 -14.97 -4.37 -17.92
C GLU A 318 -14.79 -4.02 -16.42
N ASP A 319 -13.72 -3.31 -16.06
CA ASP A 319 -13.44 -2.78 -14.71
C ASP A 319 -14.03 -1.38 -14.49
#